data_AF-A0A6C0R0J0-F1
#
_entry.id   AF-A0A6C0R0J0-F1
#
_cell.length_a   1.000
_cell.length_b   1.000
_cell.length_c   1.000
_cell.angle_alpha   90.00
_cell.angle_beta   90.00
_cell.angle_gamma   90.00
#
_symmetry.space_group_name_H-M   'P 1'
#
loop_
_entity.id
_entity.type
_entity.pdbx_description
1 polymer ?
#
loop_
_entity_poly.entity_id
_entity_poly.type
_entity_poly.pdbx_seq_one_letter_code
_entity_poly.pdbx_strand_id
1 'polypeptide(L)'
;MEDIDFEKELSSFEDEWTEDNPSDEEEIEEEDQDKESESDDGQSESDVEEVQKVPDLEPEDEEEELDENQEDVSKSFNKKQNSAFAEMRRTNKELQEQLAEKGKYVQVLEQLANEKGMSLDSLVEALEERKLEVEAEQKNMPVEALKRMKELEKRTQELEELQIQQRFNQQMHDLVNNYSLSQDDIDEFFKQVEEKGINVLQSDVETIYKALNFDKLLQKTVEEKRQSELAEKKKRQRTSTEVVKGGGNAPEAEEISDEFVDATLKRFGISI
;
A
#
# COMPACT_ATOMS: atom_id res chain seq x y z
N MET A 1 -55.78 -17.42 -4.19
CA MET A 1 -55.44 -16.00 -4.18
C MET A 1 -56.64 -15.32 -3.59
N GLU A 2 -56.56 -15.04 -2.29
CA GLU A 2 -57.49 -14.14 -1.63
C GLU A 2 -56.84 -12.76 -1.77
N ASP A 3 -57.50 -11.87 -2.51
CA ASP A 3 -57.02 -10.51 -2.71
C ASP A 3 -57.22 -9.76 -1.39
N ILE A 4 -56.11 -9.43 -0.72
CA ILE A 4 -56.09 -8.56 0.45
C ILE A 4 -56.36 -7.15 -0.05
N ASP A 5 -57.50 -6.60 0.36
CA ASP A 5 -57.96 -5.28 -0.05
C ASP A 5 -57.22 -4.20 0.74
N PHE A 6 -56.03 -3.82 0.25
CA PHE A 6 -55.07 -2.91 0.87
C PHE A 6 -55.66 -1.55 1.29
N GLU A 7 -56.72 -1.08 0.61
CA GLU A 7 -57.39 0.17 0.98
C GLU A 7 -58.08 0.08 2.35
N LYS A 8 -58.52 -1.12 2.74
CA LYS A 8 -59.18 -1.34 4.03
C LYS A 8 -58.19 -1.44 5.19
N GLU A 9 -56.98 -1.94 4.95
CA GLU A 9 -55.90 -1.98 5.96
C GLU A 9 -55.29 -0.59 6.19
N LEU A 10 -55.14 0.22 5.13
CA LEU A 10 -54.69 1.61 5.24
C LEU A 10 -55.66 2.48 6.04
N SER A 11 -56.98 2.33 5.84
CA SER A 11 -57.95 3.13 6.61
C SER A 11 -57.98 2.77 8.10
N SER A 12 -57.71 1.51 8.46
CA SER A 12 -57.66 1.09 9.87
C SER A 12 -56.39 1.53 10.59
N PHE A 13 -55.30 1.80 9.87
CA PHE A 13 -54.03 2.21 10.46
C PHE A 13 -53.97 3.73 10.75
N GLU A 14 -54.59 4.54 9.89
CA GLU A 14 -54.68 6.00 10.07
C GLU A 14 -55.54 6.38 11.30
N ASP A 15 -56.60 5.61 11.59
CA ASP A 15 -57.47 5.83 12.76
C ASP A 15 -56.78 5.49 14.10
N GLU A 16 -55.70 4.68 14.09
CA GLU A 16 -54.99 4.27 15.31
C GLU A 16 -53.80 5.20 15.67
N TRP A 17 -53.34 6.05 14.74
CA TRP A 17 -52.17 6.92 14.97
C TRP A 17 -52.52 8.40 15.25
N THR A 18 -53.79 8.77 15.21
CA THR A 18 -54.25 10.15 15.49
C THR A 18 -54.64 10.40 16.95
N GLU A 19 -54.60 9.38 17.83
CA GLU A 19 -55.17 9.47 19.18
C GLU A 19 -54.16 9.64 20.34
N ASP A 20 -52.86 9.84 20.10
CA ASP A 20 -51.93 10.19 21.18
C ASP A 20 -50.80 11.14 20.72
N ASN A 21 -51.09 12.45 20.77
CA ASN A 21 -50.10 13.51 20.65
C ASN A 21 -50.11 14.37 21.93
N PRO A 22 -49.02 14.34 22.70
CA PRO A 22 -48.63 15.51 23.48
C PRO A 22 -47.23 15.98 23.07
N SER A 23 -47.21 17.06 22.28
CA SER A 23 -46.45 18.29 22.51
C SER A 23 -45.37 18.24 23.58
N ASP A 24 -44.11 18.48 23.19
CA ASP A 24 -43.23 19.36 23.98
C ASP A 24 -42.23 20.08 23.06
N GLU A 25 -42.41 21.39 22.99
CA GLU A 25 -41.53 22.41 22.45
C GLU A 25 -40.40 22.65 23.46
N GLU A 26 -39.12 22.68 23.06
CA GLU A 26 -38.12 23.54 23.72
C GLU A 26 -37.08 24.06 22.70
N GLU A 27 -37.31 25.33 22.39
CA GLU A 27 -36.50 26.45 21.89
C GLU A 27 -35.08 26.56 22.49
N ILE A 28 -34.04 26.71 21.66
CA ILE A 28 -32.76 27.35 22.05
C ILE A 28 -32.23 28.23 20.91
N GLU A 29 -31.92 29.48 21.30
CA GLU A 29 -31.61 30.71 20.58
C GLU A 29 -30.20 30.81 19.94
N GLU A 30 -30.08 31.80 19.06
CA GLU A 30 -28.93 32.26 18.26
C GLU A 30 -27.82 32.98 19.06
N GLU A 31 -26.57 32.98 18.56
CA GLU A 31 -25.61 34.07 18.83
C GLU A 31 -24.60 34.27 17.68
N ASP A 32 -24.63 35.48 17.10
CA ASP A 32 -23.77 36.05 16.05
C ASP A 32 -22.34 36.37 16.50
N GLN A 33 -21.37 36.33 15.57
CA GLN A 33 -20.30 37.35 15.53
C GLN A 33 -19.53 37.42 14.19
N ASP A 34 -19.74 38.54 13.48
CA ASP A 34 -18.98 39.05 12.35
C ASP A 34 -17.51 39.39 12.67
N LYS A 35 -16.64 39.32 11.65
CA LYS A 35 -15.45 40.19 11.52
C LYS A 35 -14.91 40.24 10.08
N GLU A 36 -15.17 41.36 9.41
CA GLU A 36 -14.46 41.83 8.21
C GLU A 36 -13.07 42.40 8.56
N SER A 37 -12.13 42.33 7.61
CA SER A 37 -11.08 43.35 7.43
C SER A 37 -10.64 43.46 5.96
N GLU A 38 -10.86 44.63 5.37
CA GLU A 38 -10.38 45.08 4.06
C GLU A 38 -8.96 45.68 4.07
N SER A 39 -8.42 45.89 2.85
CA SER A 39 -7.32 46.76 2.38
C SER A 39 -5.89 46.19 2.49
N ASP A 40 -4.95 46.40 1.55
CA ASP A 40 -4.68 47.55 0.68
C ASP A 40 -3.73 47.20 -0.51
N ASP A 41 -3.70 48.13 -1.47
CA ASP A 41 -3.17 48.25 -2.83
C ASP A 41 -1.65 48.07 -3.06
N GLY A 42 -1.23 47.87 -4.33
CA GLY A 42 0.21 47.79 -4.69
C GLY A 42 0.59 47.50 -6.15
N GLN A 43 0.12 48.34 -7.07
CA GLN A 43 0.43 48.52 -8.51
C GLN A 43 1.88 48.28 -9.03
N SER A 44 2.06 47.61 -10.19
CA SER A 44 3.12 47.94 -11.19
C SER A 44 2.90 47.29 -12.57
N GLU A 45 3.12 48.06 -13.62
CA GLU A 45 2.73 47.84 -15.03
C GLU A 45 3.79 47.16 -15.92
N SER A 46 3.37 46.82 -17.15
CA SER A 46 4.13 46.80 -18.42
C SER A 46 4.99 45.57 -18.75
N ASP A 47 4.59 44.76 -19.73
CA ASP A 47 5.23 44.72 -21.06
C ASP A 47 4.42 43.89 -22.09
N VAL A 48 4.67 44.13 -23.37
CA VAL A 48 3.77 43.93 -24.53
C VAL A 48 4.17 42.71 -25.38
N GLU A 49 3.17 42.11 -26.05
CA GLU A 49 3.14 41.23 -27.24
C GLU A 49 4.44 40.51 -27.70
N GLU A 50 4.35 39.18 -27.89
CA GLU A 50 4.74 38.58 -29.18
C GLU A 50 3.98 37.27 -29.46
N VAL A 51 3.17 37.29 -30.52
CA VAL A 51 2.52 36.14 -31.15
C VAL A 51 3.50 35.53 -32.14
N GLN A 52 3.92 34.27 -31.97
CA GLN A 52 4.62 33.53 -33.02
C GLN A 52 3.85 32.31 -33.50
N LYS A 53 3.67 32.33 -34.83
CA LYS A 53 2.96 31.40 -35.70
C LYS A 53 3.54 29.98 -35.67
N VAL A 54 2.63 29.03 -35.68
CA VAL A 54 2.76 27.68 -36.24
C VAL A 54 3.25 27.69 -37.70
N PRO A 55 4.22 26.85 -38.08
CA PRO A 55 4.38 26.39 -39.45
C PRO A 55 3.68 25.05 -39.65
N ASP A 56 2.76 25.10 -40.60
CA ASP A 56 2.11 24.03 -41.34
C ASP A 56 3.14 23.24 -42.18
N LEU A 57 3.08 21.90 -42.17
CA LEU A 57 3.70 21.02 -43.16
C LEU A 57 2.99 19.66 -43.15
N GLU A 58 2.26 19.43 -44.24
CA GLU A 58 1.58 18.20 -44.67
C GLU A 58 2.54 17.00 -44.85
N PRO A 59 2.00 15.76 -44.90
CA PRO A 59 2.78 14.52 -44.95
C PRO A 59 3.21 14.14 -46.37
N GLU A 60 4.49 13.84 -46.57
CA GLU A 60 4.98 13.15 -47.77
C GLU A 60 5.19 11.66 -47.47
N ASP A 61 4.40 10.84 -48.20
CA ASP A 61 4.64 9.41 -48.44
C ASP A 61 5.93 9.25 -49.25
N GLU A 62 6.93 8.59 -48.67
CA GLU A 62 8.01 7.96 -49.44
C GLU A 62 8.10 6.48 -49.06
N GLU A 63 7.64 5.65 -49.99
CA GLU A 63 7.91 4.21 -50.07
C GLU A 63 9.43 4.01 -50.26
N GLU A 64 10.14 3.52 -49.25
CA GLU A 64 11.51 3.01 -49.41
C GLU A 64 11.58 1.49 -49.26
N GLU A 65 12.29 0.91 -50.21
CA GLU A 65 12.36 -0.49 -50.61
C GLU A 65 12.93 -1.42 -49.52
N LEU A 66 12.38 -2.64 -49.49
CA LEU A 66 12.88 -3.78 -48.72
C LEU A 66 14.16 -4.33 -49.36
N ASP A 67 15.32 -4.05 -48.76
CA ASP A 67 16.56 -4.80 -49.03
C ASP A 67 16.74 -5.94 -48.00
N GLU A 68 16.47 -7.16 -48.46
CA GLU A 68 16.78 -8.42 -47.78
C GLU A 68 18.27 -8.75 -47.94
N ASN A 69 19.08 -8.55 -46.89
CA ASN A 69 20.05 -9.53 -46.37
C ASN A 69 21.00 -8.91 -45.34
N GLN A 70 20.87 -9.34 -44.09
CA GLN A 70 22.05 -9.59 -43.25
C GLN A 70 21.74 -10.60 -42.13
N GLU A 71 22.43 -11.73 -42.23
CA GLU A 71 22.41 -12.86 -41.32
C GLU A 71 22.99 -12.52 -39.94
N ASP A 72 22.22 -12.89 -38.90
CA ASP A 72 22.63 -13.82 -37.85
C ASP A 72 23.93 -13.57 -37.04
N VAL A 73 24.02 -12.45 -36.30
CA VAL A 73 24.85 -12.40 -35.07
C VAL A 73 24.24 -11.60 -33.90
N SER A 74 23.06 -10.97 -34.03
CA SER A 74 22.49 -10.06 -33.00
C SER A 74 21.17 -10.52 -32.35
N LYS A 75 20.68 -11.72 -32.67
CA LYS A 75 19.30 -12.15 -32.39
C LYS A 75 18.95 -12.30 -30.90
N SER A 76 19.92 -12.43 -29.98
CA SER A 76 19.61 -12.59 -28.54
C SER A 76 19.43 -11.26 -27.80
N PHE A 77 20.19 -10.20 -28.16
CA PHE A 77 20.02 -8.87 -27.56
C PHE A 77 18.76 -8.18 -28.09
N ASN A 78 18.47 -8.36 -29.38
CA ASN A 78 17.24 -7.86 -30.01
C ASN A 78 15.98 -8.57 -29.52
N LYS A 79 16.00 -9.86 -29.16
CA LYS A 79 14.78 -10.57 -28.74
C LYS A 79 14.24 -10.08 -27.39
N LYS A 80 15.12 -9.74 -26.44
CA LYS A 80 14.73 -9.22 -25.11
C LYS A 80 14.30 -7.74 -25.17
N GLN A 81 14.94 -6.94 -26.03
CA GLN A 81 14.50 -5.57 -26.30
C GLN A 81 13.16 -5.56 -27.05
N ASN A 82 13.01 -6.39 -28.09
CA ASN A 82 11.76 -6.51 -28.84
C ASN A 82 10.63 -7.09 -28.00
N SER A 83 10.89 -7.99 -27.04
CA SER A 83 9.87 -8.45 -26.09
C SER A 83 9.45 -7.33 -25.13
N ALA A 84 10.39 -6.54 -24.62
CA ALA A 84 10.07 -5.37 -23.78
C ALA A 84 9.24 -4.33 -24.55
N PHE A 85 9.57 -4.04 -25.82
CA PHE A 85 8.75 -3.17 -26.67
C PHE A 85 7.40 -3.78 -27.04
N ALA A 86 7.28 -5.11 -27.11
CA ALA A 86 6.00 -5.78 -27.31
C ALA A 86 5.12 -5.71 -26.06
N GLU A 87 5.71 -5.89 -24.87
CA GLU A 87 5.03 -5.72 -23.58
C GLU A 87 4.60 -4.27 -23.39
N MET A 88 5.48 -3.29 -23.62
CA MET A 88 5.14 -1.87 -23.52
C MET A 88 4.02 -1.46 -24.50
N ARG A 89 4.01 -2.01 -25.72
CA ARG A 89 2.90 -1.79 -26.66
C ARG A 89 1.59 -2.39 -26.17
N ARG A 90 1.62 -3.55 -25.51
CA ARG A 90 0.43 -4.16 -24.91
C ARG A 90 -0.09 -3.33 -23.74
N THR A 91 0.78 -2.92 -22.82
CA THR A 91 0.38 -2.11 -21.66
C THR A 91 -0.12 -0.73 -22.09
N ASN A 92 0.50 -0.10 -23.08
CA ASN A 92 0.03 1.17 -23.61
C ASN A 92 -1.32 1.04 -24.30
N LYS A 93 -1.53 -0.05 -25.06
CA LYS A 93 -2.83 -0.33 -25.69
C LYS A 93 -3.91 -0.57 -24.64
N GLU A 94 -3.63 -1.38 -23.62
CA GLU A 94 -4.55 -1.63 -22.51
C GLU A 94 -4.89 -0.34 -21.76
N LEU A 95 -3.88 0.50 -21.47
CA LEU A 95 -4.11 1.81 -20.86
C LEU A 95 -4.97 2.72 -21.74
N GLN A 96 -4.72 2.74 -23.05
CA GLN A 96 -5.50 3.54 -24.00
C GLN A 96 -6.94 3.03 -24.11
N GLU A 97 -7.16 1.71 -24.07
CA GLU A 97 -8.49 1.11 -24.02
C GLU A 97 -9.23 1.50 -22.74
N GLN A 98 -8.57 1.41 -21.57
CA GLN A 98 -9.16 1.86 -20.30
C GLN A 98 -9.49 3.36 -20.29
N LEU A 99 -8.62 4.20 -20.86
CA LEU A 99 -8.88 5.64 -20.99
C LEU A 99 -10.03 5.92 -21.96
N ALA A 100 -10.11 5.20 -23.07
CA ALA A 100 -11.20 5.33 -24.02
C ALA A 100 -12.53 4.87 -23.42
N GLU A 101 -12.54 3.79 -22.62
CA GLU A 101 -13.70 3.36 -21.86
C GLU A 101 -14.15 4.42 -20.85
N LYS A 102 -13.24 4.94 -20.03
CA LYS A 102 -13.52 6.04 -19.08
C LYS A 102 -14.04 7.28 -19.82
N GLY A 103 -13.45 7.63 -20.96
CA GLY A 103 -13.89 8.75 -21.78
C GLY A 103 -15.32 8.60 -22.30
N LYS A 104 -15.76 7.39 -22.66
CA LYS A 104 -17.16 7.14 -23.04
C LYS A 104 -18.13 7.40 -21.88
N TYR A 105 -17.78 6.99 -20.67
CA TYR A 105 -18.62 7.27 -19.50
C TYR A 105 -18.69 8.77 -19.21
N VAL A 106 -17.57 9.49 -19.32
CA VAL A 106 -17.54 10.95 -19.18
C VAL A 106 -18.42 11.62 -20.23
N GLN A 107 -18.35 11.21 -21.49
CA GLN A 107 -19.21 11.76 -22.55
C GLN A 107 -20.70 11.52 -22.28
N VAL A 108 -21.08 10.35 -21.76
CA VAL A 108 -22.47 10.06 -21.38
C VAL A 108 -22.91 10.96 -20.23
N LEU A 109 -22.06 11.18 -19.23
CA LEU A 109 -22.35 12.09 -18.12
C LEU A 109 -22.45 13.54 -18.60
N GLU A 110 -21.58 13.98 -19.52
CA GLU A 110 -21.66 15.31 -20.13
C GLU A 110 -22.94 15.50 -20.94
N GLN A 111 -23.37 14.51 -21.71
CA GLN A 111 -24.64 14.54 -22.43
C GLN A 111 -25.82 14.66 -21.46
N LEU A 112 -25.82 13.86 -20.39
CA LEU A 112 -26.85 13.91 -19.35
C LEU A 112 -26.86 15.26 -18.60
N ALA A 113 -25.69 15.85 -18.37
CA ALA A 113 -25.55 17.16 -17.74
C ALA A 113 -26.12 18.26 -18.64
N ASN A 114 -25.80 18.21 -19.94
CA ASN A 114 -26.34 19.12 -20.96
C ASN A 114 -27.87 19.00 -21.10
N GLU A 115 -28.42 17.77 -21.08
CA GLU A 115 -29.87 17.53 -21.12
C GLU A 115 -30.59 18.13 -19.91
N LYS A 116 -29.96 18.10 -18.74
CA LYS A 116 -30.51 18.67 -17.51
C LYS A 116 -30.13 20.14 -17.27
N GLY A 117 -29.34 20.74 -18.16
CA GLY A 117 -28.90 22.13 -18.05
C GLY A 117 -28.01 22.41 -16.83
N MET A 118 -27.25 21.41 -16.35
CA MET A 118 -26.35 21.51 -15.20
C MET A 118 -24.89 21.29 -15.61
N SER A 119 -23.94 21.70 -14.77
CA SER A 119 -22.53 21.35 -14.98
C SER A 119 -22.28 19.87 -14.70
N LEU A 120 -21.22 19.31 -15.30
CA LEU A 120 -20.83 17.92 -15.07
C LEU A 120 -20.59 17.64 -13.58
N ASP A 121 -19.88 18.55 -12.90
CA ASP A 121 -19.58 18.42 -11.46
C ASP A 121 -20.86 18.41 -10.62
N SER A 122 -21.80 19.31 -10.90
CA SER A 122 -23.08 19.37 -10.18
C SER A 122 -23.95 18.13 -10.43
N LEU A 123 -23.92 17.55 -11.64
CA LEU A 123 -24.58 16.28 -11.92
C LEU A 123 -23.98 15.14 -11.11
N VAL A 124 -22.65 15.09 -11.00
CA VAL A 124 -21.96 14.05 -10.21
C VAL A 124 -22.32 14.18 -8.73
N GLU A 125 -22.28 15.38 -8.17
CA GLU A 125 -22.71 15.64 -6.78
C GLU A 125 -24.16 15.20 -6.56
N ALA A 126 -25.09 15.57 -7.44
CA ALA A 126 -26.50 15.19 -7.33
C ALA A 126 -26.72 13.66 -7.42
N LEU A 127 -25.91 12.96 -8.22
CA LEU A 127 -25.95 11.50 -8.29
C LEU A 127 -25.38 10.84 -7.03
N GLU A 128 -24.31 11.41 -6.46
CA GLU A 128 -23.73 10.94 -5.20
C GLU A 128 -24.68 11.14 -4.03
N GLU A 129 -25.34 12.30 -3.94
CA GLU A 129 -26.35 12.58 -2.92
C GLU A 129 -27.53 11.63 -3.01
N ARG A 130 -28.09 11.45 -4.20
CA ARG A 130 -29.20 10.50 -4.42
C ARG A 130 -28.81 9.07 -4.07
N LYS A 131 -27.58 8.65 -4.40
CA LYS A 131 -27.07 7.33 -4.01
C LYS A 131 -27.01 7.21 -2.49
N LEU A 132 -26.63 8.28 -1.79
CA LEU A 132 -26.54 8.32 -0.35
C LEU A 132 -27.91 8.27 0.31
N GLU A 133 -28.89 9.02 -0.21
CA GLU A 133 -30.30 8.97 0.22
C GLU A 133 -30.86 7.55 0.10
N VAL A 134 -30.70 6.91 -1.07
CA VAL A 134 -31.18 5.54 -1.29
C VAL A 134 -30.49 4.55 -0.34
N GLU A 135 -29.19 4.69 -0.09
CA GLU A 135 -28.47 3.81 0.84
C GLU A 135 -28.90 4.04 2.31
N ALA A 136 -29.20 5.29 2.65
CA ALA A 136 -29.69 5.69 3.96
C ALA A 136 -31.11 5.13 4.21
N GLU A 137 -32.00 5.21 3.23
CA GLU A 137 -33.32 4.57 3.24
C GLU A 137 -33.20 3.04 3.39
N GLN A 138 -32.32 2.40 2.60
CA GLN A 138 -32.10 0.94 2.69
C GLN A 138 -31.61 0.49 4.07
N LYS A 139 -30.75 1.29 4.70
CA LYS A 139 -30.18 1.00 6.03
C LYS A 139 -31.05 1.54 7.17
N ASN A 140 -32.18 2.20 6.89
CA ASN A 140 -33.03 2.89 7.86
C ASN A 140 -32.23 3.85 8.77
N MET A 141 -31.35 4.65 8.18
CA MET A 141 -30.54 5.63 8.90
C MET A 141 -30.70 7.03 8.30
N PRO A 142 -30.51 8.11 9.07
CA PRO A 142 -30.42 9.46 8.51
C PRO A 142 -29.24 9.60 7.54
N VAL A 143 -29.45 10.39 6.48
CA VAL A 143 -28.43 10.69 5.44
C VAL A 143 -27.14 11.24 6.04
N GLU A 144 -27.25 12.15 7.02
CA GLU A 144 -26.10 12.75 7.71
C GLU A 144 -25.32 11.71 8.54
N ALA A 145 -26.02 10.80 9.23
CA ALA A 145 -25.39 9.73 9.99
C ALA A 145 -24.61 8.78 9.06
N LEU A 146 -25.17 8.48 7.89
CA LEU A 146 -24.50 7.64 6.88
C LEU A 146 -23.29 8.34 6.25
N LYS A 147 -23.38 9.66 5.98
CA LYS A 147 -22.22 10.47 5.55
C LYS A 147 -21.08 10.38 6.55
N ARG A 148 -21.36 10.62 7.83
CA ARG A 148 -20.37 10.56 8.92
C ARG A 148 -19.78 9.17 9.09
N MET A 149 -20.59 8.12 8.99
CA MET A 149 -20.12 6.73 9.06
C MET A 149 -19.12 6.42 7.94
N LYS A 150 -19.45 6.75 6.70
CA LYS A 150 -18.54 6.54 5.55
C LYS A 150 -17.24 7.31 5.68
N GLU A 151 -17.30 8.54 6.17
CA GLU A 151 -16.10 9.35 6.42
C GLU A 151 -15.20 8.71 7.48
N LEU A 152 -15.78 8.20 8.56
CA LEU A 152 -15.03 7.47 9.58
C LEU A 152 -14.45 6.17 9.02
N GLU A 153 -15.22 5.37 8.28
CA GLU A 153 -14.74 4.14 7.64
C GLU A 153 -13.56 4.42 6.70
N LYS A 154 -13.65 5.46 5.87
CA LYS A 154 -12.57 5.88 4.98
C LYS A 154 -11.31 6.25 5.77
N ARG A 155 -11.44 7.07 6.82
CA ARG A 155 -10.30 7.42 7.69
C ARG A 155 -9.69 6.18 8.35
N THR A 156 -10.52 5.24 8.82
CA THR A 156 -10.00 4.01 9.43
C THR A 156 -9.28 3.14 8.42
N GLN A 157 -9.80 3.01 7.20
CA GLN A 157 -9.14 2.28 6.12
C GLN A 157 -7.79 2.91 5.75
N GLU A 158 -7.74 4.24 5.59
CA GLU A 158 -6.49 4.96 5.30
C GLU A 158 -5.44 4.76 6.41
N LEU A 159 -5.86 4.79 7.68
CA LEU A 159 -4.97 4.55 8.81
C LEU A 159 -4.49 3.10 8.87
N GLU A 160 -5.38 2.13 8.63
CA GLU A 160 -5.04 0.72 8.58
C GLU A 160 -4.06 0.42 7.45
N GLU A 161 -4.29 0.96 6.25
CA GLU A 161 -3.37 0.83 5.12
C GLU A 161 -1.99 1.40 5.43
N LEU A 162 -1.94 2.59 6.03
CA LEU A 162 -0.69 3.21 6.46
C LEU A 162 0.05 2.35 7.49
N GLN A 163 -0.67 1.80 8.47
CA GLN A 163 -0.10 0.93 9.49
C GLN A 163 0.43 -0.38 8.89
N ILE A 164 -0.32 -0.99 7.96
CA ILE A 164 0.10 -2.19 7.25
C ILE A 164 1.38 -1.92 6.47
N GLN A 165 1.46 -0.81 5.73
CA GLN A 165 2.65 -0.43 4.98
C GLN A 165 3.86 -0.21 5.88
N GLN A 166 3.70 0.54 6.97
CA GLN A 166 4.80 0.82 7.91
C GLN A 166 5.31 -0.47 8.56
N ARG A 167 4.40 -1.30 9.07
CA ARG A 167 4.75 -2.59 9.69
C ARG A 167 5.44 -3.50 8.69
N PHE A 168 4.89 -3.62 7.49
CA PHE A 168 5.46 -4.47 6.44
C PHE A 168 6.87 -4.00 6.06
N ASN A 169 7.07 -2.70 5.84
CA ASN A 169 8.39 -2.15 5.53
C ASN A 169 9.39 -2.43 6.64
N GLN A 170 8.97 -2.27 7.91
CA GLN A 170 9.82 -2.60 9.05
C GLN A 170 10.17 -4.09 9.09
N GLN A 171 9.19 -4.98 8.92
CA GLN A 171 9.41 -6.42 8.87
C GLN A 171 10.34 -6.83 7.73
N MET A 172 10.22 -6.20 6.55
CA MET A 172 11.11 -6.42 5.42
C MET A 172 12.53 -5.93 5.73
N HIS A 173 12.69 -4.75 6.33
CA HIS A 173 14.00 -4.24 6.75
C HIS A 173 14.65 -5.16 7.78
N ASP A 174 13.90 -5.61 8.78
CA ASP A 174 14.38 -6.52 9.81
C ASP A 174 14.77 -7.88 9.21
N LEU A 175 13.99 -8.39 8.26
CA LEU A 175 14.30 -9.63 7.53
C LEU A 175 15.61 -9.52 6.75
N VAL A 176 15.79 -8.43 6.00
CA VAL A 176 17.01 -8.17 5.23
C VAL A 176 18.21 -8.04 6.16
N ASN A 177 18.07 -7.33 7.27
CA ASN A 177 19.15 -7.13 8.24
C ASN A 177 19.52 -8.43 8.97
N ASN A 178 18.53 -9.19 9.45
CA ASN A 178 18.74 -10.40 10.25
C ASN A 178 19.37 -11.54 9.44
N TYR A 179 18.98 -11.68 8.17
CA TYR A 179 19.45 -12.77 7.32
C TYR A 179 20.48 -12.34 6.27
N SER A 180 20.77 -11.04 6.18
CA SER A 180 21.63 -10.44 5.16
C SER A 180 21.21 -10.85 3.75
N LEU A 181 19.92 -10.73 3.45
CA LEU A 181 19.33 -11.16 2.18
C LEU A 181 19.76 -10.24 1.04
N SER A 182 20.00 -10.83 -0.12
CA SER A 182 20.19 -10.08 -1.36
C SER A 182 18.83 -9.73 -1.99
N GLN A 183 18.82 -8.80 -2.96
CA GLN A 183 17.61 -8.48 -3.72
C GLN A 183 17.04 -9.73 -4.41
N ASP A 184 17.90 -10.60 -4.94
CA ASP A 184 17.48 -11.83 -5.62
C ASP A 184 16.79 -12.81 -4.65
N ASP A 185 17.26 -12.91 -3.39
CA ASP A 185 16.63 -13.77 -2.37
C ASP A 185 15.24 -13.24 -1.96
N ILE A 186 15.05 -11.92 -1.98
CA ILE A 186 13.76 -11.26 -1.70
C ILE A 186 12.78 -11.54 -2.85
N ASP A 187 13.23 -11.39 -4.09
CA ASP A 187 12.41 -11.66 -5.27
C ASP A 187 12.01 -13.14 -5.35
N GLU A 188 12.92 -14.06 -5.01
CA GLU A 188 12.61 -15.49 -4.91
C GLU A 188 11.58 -15.78 -3.80
N PHE A 189 11.72 -15.12 -2.65
CA PHE A 189 10.75 -15.23 -1.56
C PHE A 189 9.34 -14.78 -2.00
N PHE A 190 9.20 -13.62 -2.66
CA PHE A 190 7.90 -13.15 -3.11
C PHE A 190 7.28 -14.05 -4.19
N LYS A 191 8.09 -14.64 -5.08
CA LYS A 191 7.59 -15.65 -6.03
C LYS A 191 7.03 -16.88 -5.31
N GLN A 192 7.75 -17.41 -4.33
CA GLN A 192 7.29 -18.57 -3.57
C GLN A 192 6.02 -18.28 -2.75
N VAL A 193 5.89 -17.05 -2.26
CA VAL A 193 4.69 -16.55 -1.57
C VAL A 193 3.51 -16.47 -2.53
N GLU A 194 3.71 -15.89 -3.71
CA GLU A 194 2.67 -15.71 -4.74
C GLU A 194 2.18 -17.06 -5.25
N GLU A 195 3.11 -17.99 -5.54
CA GLU A 195 2.79 -19.38 -5.93
C GLU A 195 1.94 -20.12 -4.88
N LYS A 196 2.14 -19.79 -3.60
CA LYS A 196 1.39 -20.40 -2.48
C LYS A 196 0.16 -19.60 -2.06
N GLY A 197 -0.09 -18.44 -2.68
CA GLY A 197 -1.22 -17.57 -2.36
C GLY A 197 -1.20 -17.04 -0.92
N ILE A 198 -0.03 -16.85 -0.32
CA ILE A 198 0.09 -16.37 1.08
C ILE A 198 0.01 -14.85 1.10
N ASN A 199 -0.87 -14.29 1.92
CA ASN A 199 -0.94 -12.84 2.11
C ASN A 199 0.10 -12.36 3.13
N VAL A 200 1.19 -11.77 2.63
CA VAL A 200 2.33 -11.28 3.44
C VAL A 200 2.05 -9.93 4.07
N LEU A 201 1.14 -9.13 3.50
CA LEU A 201 0.80 -7.80 4.02
C LEU A 201 0.13 -7.89 5.40
N GLN A 202 -0.73 -8.89 5.59
CA GLN A 202 -1.46 -9.07 6.84
C GLN A 202 -0.72 -9.92 7.88
N SER A 203 0.24 -10.73 7.44
CA SER A 203 0.92 -11.74 8.26
C SER A 203 2.34 -11.35 8.65
N ASP A 204 2.96 -12.12 9.55
CA ASP A 204 4.36 -11.91 9.90
C ASP A 204 5.32 -12.45 8.82
N VAL A 205 6.01 -11.52 8.14
CA VAL A 205 6.92 -11.83 7.03
C VAL A 205 8.07 -12.75 7.47
N GLU A 206 8.60 -12.54 8.67
CA GLU A 206 9.74 -13.33 9.16
C GLU A 206 9.36 -14.79 9.36
N THR A 207 8.19 -15.04 9.96
CA THR A 207 7.65 -16.39 10.12
C THR A 207 7.42 -17.07 8.78
N ILE A 208 6.88 -16.35 7.79
CA ILE A 208 6.67 -16.89 6.44
C ILE A 208 8.02 -17.21 5.78
N TYR A 209 8.99 -16.31 5.87
CA TYR A 209 10.32 -16.52 5.31
C TYR A 209 11.01 -17.75 5.93
N LYS A 210 10.95 -17.89 7.25
CA LYS A 210 11.45 -19.07 7.97
C LYS A 210 10.74 -20.34 7.54
N ALA A 211 9.42 -20.31 7.36
CA ALA A 211 8.64 -21.48 6.94
C ALA A 211 9.00 -21.94 5.52
N LEU A 212 9.27 -21.00 4.61
CA LEU A 212 9.63 -21.30 3.22
C LEU A 212 11.09 -21.70 3.05
N ASN A 213 12.00 -21.04 3.77
CA ASN A 213 13.44 -21.23 3.64
C ASN A 213 14.07 -22.02 4.80
N PHE A 214 13.27 -22.76 5.56
CA PHE A 214 13.73 -23.45 6.78
C PHE A 214 14.96 -24.34 6.54
N ASP A 215 14.93 -25.16 5.51
CA ASP A 215 16.01 -26.10 5.19
C ASP A 215 17.31 -25.37 4.80
N LYS A 216 17.19 -24.29 4.01
CA LYS A 216 18.33 -23.46 3.59
C LYS A 216 18.96 -22.76 4.82
N LEU A 217 18.13 -22.24 5.72
CA LEU A 217 18.58 -21.62 6.97
C LEU A 217 19.25 -22.63 7.91
N LEU A 218 18.71 -23.85 8.03
CA LEU A 218 19.31 -24.90 8.85
C LEU A 218 20.69 -25.32 8.32
N GLN A 219 20.83 -25.49 7.00
CA GLN A 219 22.12 -25.82 6.39
C GLN A 219 23.16 -24.72 6.63
N LYS A 220 22.78 -23.45 6.39
CA LYS A 220 23.67 -22.30 6.63
C LYS A 220 24.14 -22.23 8.08
N THR A 221 23.23 -22.38 9.04
CA THR A 221 23.58 -22.34 10.47
C THR A 221 24.48 -23.50 10.89
N VAL A 222 24.27 -24.71 10.36
CA VAL A 222 25.15 -25.87 10.62
C VAL A 222 26.56 -25.63 10.05
N GLU A 223 26.67 -25.07 8.85
CA GLU A 223 27.95 -24.74 8.24
C GLU A 223 28.70 -23.65 9.00
N GLU A 224 28.01 -22.58 9.40
CA GLU A 224 28.57 -21.51 10.24
C GLU A 224 29.10 -22.07 11.57
N LYS A 225 28.34 -22.95 12.22
CA LYS A 225 28.79 -23.62 13.45
C LYS A 225 30.04 -24.46 13.20
N ARG A 226 30.06 -25.28 12.15
CA ARG A 226 31.23 -26.08 11.78
C ARG A 226 32.47 -25.20 11.50
N GLN A 227 32.29 -24.06 10.82
CA GLN A 227 33.37 -23.11 10.57
C GLN A 227 33.85 -22.45 11.86
N SER A 228 32.93 -22.07 12.75
CA SER A 228 33.26 -21.47 14.04
C SER A 228 34.04 -22.44 14.94
N GLU A 229 33.65 -23.72 14.99
CA GLU A 229 34.38 -24.77 15.70
C GLU A 229 35.77 -25.01 15.12
N LEU A 230 35.90 -24.97 13.79
CA LEU A 230 37.18 -25.13 13.12
C LEU A 230 38.09 -23.91 13.37
N ALA A 231 37.53 -22.70 13.44
CA ALA A 231 38.23 -21.48 13.81
C ALA A 231 38.65 -21.51 15.30
N GLU A 232 37.79 -21.98 16.20
CA GLU A 232 38.13 -22.20 17.61
C GLU A 232 39.22 -23.25 17.76
N LYS A 233 39.12 -24.38 17.06
CA LYS A 233 40.15 -25.43 17.07
C LYS A 233 41.49 -24.88 16.59
N LYS A 234 41.51 -24.09 15.52
CA LYS A 234 42.72 -23.40 15.04
C LYS A 234 43.25 -22.40 16.05
N LYS A 235 42.38 -21.63 16.72
CA LYS A 235 42.79 -20.71 17.81
C LYS A 235 43.41 -21.49 18.97
N ARG A 236 42.76 -22.55 19.45
CA ARG A 236 43.25 -23.44 20.50
C ARG A 236 44.58 -24.09 20.13
N GLN A 237 44.76 -24.52 18.88
CA GLN A 237 46.04 -25.06 18.38
C GLN A 237 47.15 -24.01 18.33
N ARG A 238 46.84 -22.74 18.02
CA ARG A 238 47.82 -21.64 18.02
C ARG A 238 48.18 -21.15 19.43
N THR A 239 47.23 -21.19 20.36
CA THR A 239 47.46 -20.86 21.78
C THR A 239 47.95 -22.06 22.60
N SER A 240 47.99 -23.25 22.00
CA SER A 240 48.58 -24.45 22.59
C SER A 240 50.10 -24.36 22.50
N THR A 241 50.70 -23.52 23.34
CA THR A 241 52.12 -23.60 23.69
C THR A 241 52.43 -25.02 24.16
N GLU A 242 53.46 -25.64 23.58
CA GLU A 242 54.01 -26.93 24.01
C GLU A 242 54.04 -27.02 25.53
N VAL A 243 53.43 -28.07 26.07
CA VAL A 243 53.71 -28.53 27.43
C VAL A 243 55.17 -28.96 27.42
N VAL A 244 56.08 -28.05 27.78
CA VAL A 244 57.45 -28.39 28.15
C VAL A 244 57.32 -29.45 29.24
N LYS A 245 57.90 -30.62 28.95
CA LYS A 245 57.95 -31.78 29.82
C LYS A 245 58.80 -31.44 31.06
N GLY A 246 58.20 -30.74 32.02
CA GLY A 246 58.76 -30.40 33.31
C GLY A 246 57.75 -30.80 34.38
N GLY A 247 58.11 -31.77 35.22
CA GLY A 247 57.22 -32.33 36.22
C GLY A 247 56.81 -31.35 37.30
N GLY A 248 55.69 -31.66 37.96
CA GLY A 248 55.34 -31.12 39.28
C GLY A 248 54.02 -30.35 39.30
N ASN A 249 53.03 -31.00 39.91
CA ASN A 249 51.80 -30.48 40.52
C ASN A 249 50.68 -29.97 39.59
N ALA A 250 49.58 -30.71 39.65
CA ALA A 250 48.25 -30.25 39.27
C ALA A 250 47.87 -29.01 40.10
N PRO A 251 47.31 -27.95 39.50
CA PRO A 251 46.45 -27.03 40.23
C PRO A 251 45.06 -27.63 40.31
N GLU A 252 44.52 -27.62 41.53
CA GLU A 252 43.13 -27.90 41.84
C GLU A 252 42.20 -27.01 40.99
N ALA A 253 40.99 -27.50 40.74
CA ALA A 253 39.94 -26.71 40.12
C ALA A 253 39.74 -25.42 40.92
N GLU A 254 40.12 -24.29 40.35
CA GLU A 254 39.79 -22.97 40.90
C GLU A 254 38.27 -22.84 40.86
N GLU A 255 37.65 -22.91 42.04
CA GLU A 255 36.30 -22.43 42.25
C GLU A 255 36.23 -21.00 41.73
N ILE A 256 35.38 -20.78 40.73
CA ILE A 256 35.14 -19.45 40.15
C ILE A 256 34.64 -18.57 41.31
N SER A 257 35.47 -17.63 41.74
CA SER A 257 35.10 -16.72 42.82
C SER A 257 33.99 -15.77 42.35
N ASP A 258 33.06 -15.44 43.23
CA ASP A 258 31.98 -14.48 42.95
C ASP A 258 32.52 -13.14 42.42
N GLU A 259 33.74 -12.77 42.81
CA GLU A 259 34.43 -11.57 42.34
C GLU A 259 34.81 -11.63 40.84
N PHE A 260 35.13 -12.82 40.32
CA PHE A 260 35.36 -13.03 38.89
C PHE A 260 34.05 -12.93 38.10
N VAL A 261 32.96 -13.49 38.65
CA VAL A 261 31.62 -13.41 38.04
C VAL A 261 31.16 -11.95 37.97
N ASP A 262 31.29 -11.19 39.06
CA ASP A 262 30.94 -9.76 39.09
C ASP A 262 31.78 -8.92 38.13
N ALA A 263 33.10 -9.17 38.06
CA ALA A 263 33.96 -8.47 37.12
C ALA A 263 33.58 -8.75 35.66
N THR A 264 33.15 -9.98 35.35
CA THR A 264 32.68 -10.33 34.00
C THR A 264 31.31 -9.72 33.69
N LEU A 265 30.36 -9.73 34.62
CA LEU A 265 29.04 -9.11 34.45
C LEU A 265 29.15 -7.60 34.20
N LYS A 266 30.02 -6.92 34.97
CA LYS A 266 30.30 -5.49 34.82
C LYS A 266 30.98 -5.17 33.48
N ARG A 267 31.84 -6.07 32.97
CA ARG A 267 32.48 -5.94 31.66
C ARG A 267 31.50 -6.07 30.50
N PHE A 268 30.44 -6.87 30.67
CA PHE A 268 29.39 -7.05 29.66
C PHE A 268 28.18 -6.11 29.83
N GLY A 269 28.24 -5.17 30.78
CA GLY A 269 27.21 -4.16 30.99
C GLY A 269 25.88 -4.72 31.50
N ILE A 270 25.89 -5.95 32.03
CA ILE A 270 24.71 -6.58 32.63
C ILE A 270 24.81 -6.31 34.13
N SER A 271 24.06 -5.33 34.61
CA SER A 271 23.86 -5.10 36.05
C SER A 271 22.64 -5.90 36.49
N ILE A 272 22.76 -6.64 37.58
CA ILE A 272 21.62 -7.06 38.43
C ILE A 272 21.35 -5.92 39.41
#